data_AF-A0A838V7S7-F1
#
_entry.id   AF-A0A838V7S7-F1
#
_cell.length_a   1.000
_cell.length_b   1.000
_cell.length_c   1.000
_cell.angle_alpha   90.00
_cell.angle_beta   90.00
_cell.angle_gamma   90.00
#
_symmetry.space_group_name_H-M   'P 1'
#
loop_
_entity.id
_entity.type
_entity.pdbx_description
1 polymer ?
#
loop_
_entity_poly.entity_id
_entity_poly.type
_entity_poly.pdbx_seq_one_letter_code
_entity_poly.pdbx_strand_id
1 'polypeptide(L)'
;MFRAETPTHRRYRGHLAVIAIATIGIDLICAFLAYFLERHAPQTEISTLGSAFFWTSTQLLTVSSSIKDPISFGGRVLDILMEAYAITVIATLAGATGAFIQKRGIEIEKSG
;
A
#
# COMPACT_ATOMS: atom_id res chain seq x y z
N MET A 1 -8.68 -33.19 1.44
CA MET A 1 -7.63 -32.74 0.49
C MET A 1 -7.56 -31.22 0.52
N PHE A 2 -6.86 -30.66 1.53
CA PHE A 2 -6.74 -29.22 1.80
C PHE A 2 -5.66 -28.57 0.92
N ARG A 3 -5.82 -28.65 -0.40
CA ARG A 3 -4.95 -27.93 -1.33
C ARG A 3 -5.85 -27.03 -2.14
N ALA A 4 -5.92 -25.77 -1.73
CA ALA A 4 -6.58 -24.69 -2.46
C ALA A 4 -5.81 -24.42 -3.77
N GLU A 5 -5.89 -25.37 -4.69
CA GLU A 5 -5.12 -25.42 -5.92
C GLU A 5 -5.99 -25.24 -7.16
N THR A 6 -7.20 -24.71 -7.00
CA THR A 6 -7.99 -24.27 -8.15
C THR A 6 -7.30 -23.05 -8.79
N PRO A 7 -7.30 -22.94 -10.14
CA PRO A 7 -6.63 -21.85 -10.86
C PRO A 7 -7.06 -20.44 -10.40
N THR A 8 -8.28 -20.31 -9.86
CA THR A 8 -8.80 -19.07 -9.25
C THR A 8 -7.97 -18.61 -8.03
N HIS A 9 -7.56 -19.51 -7.13
CA HIS A 9 -6.74 -19.16 -5.96
C HIS A 9 -5.33 -18.71 -6.34
N ARG A 10 -4.72 -19.34 -7.36
CA ARG A 10 -3.38 -19.00 -7.83
C ARG A 10 -3.35 -17.64 -8.53
N ARG A 11 -4.39 -17.29 -9.30
CA ARG A 11 -4.53 -15.96 -9.91
C ARG A 11 -4.71 -14.86 -8.86
N TYR A 12 -5.55 -15.09 -7.84
CA TYR A 12 -5.73 -14.14 -6.74
C TYR A 12 -4.45 -13.92 -5.94
N ARG A 13 -3.74 -15.00 -5.55
CA ARG A 13 -2.45 -14.90 -4.86
C ARG A 13 -1.39 -14.19 -5.69
N GLY A 14 -1.37 -14.41 -7.01
CA GLY A 14 -0.46 -13.70 -7.92
C GLY A 14 -0.73 -12.20 -7.94
N HIS A 15 -2.00 -11.78 -8.06
CA HIS A 15 -2.37 -10.37 -8.00
C HIS A 15 -1.98 -9.73 -6.66
N LEU A 16 -2.27 -10.39 -5.53
CA LEU A 16 -1.89 -9.90 -4.21
C LEU A 16 -0.37 -9.76 -4.06
N ALA A 17 0.39 -10.75 -4.53
CA ALA A 17 1.85 -10.73 -4.46
C ALA A 17 2.44 -9.58 -5.31
N VAL A 18 1.91 -9.36 -6.52
CA VAL A 18 2.34 -8.25 -7.38
C VAL A 18 2.05 -6.90 -6.72
N ILE A 19 0.86 -6.70 -6.17
CA ILE A 19 0.50 -5.48 -5.44
C ILE A 19 1.41 -5.28 -4.23
N ALA A 20 1.66 -6.34 -3.45
CA ALA A 20 2.53 -6.25 -2.28
C ALA A 20 3.96 -5.85 -2.65
N ILE A 21 4.56 -6.50 -3.65
CA ILE A 21 5.92 -6.20 -4.11
C ILE A 21 6.00 -4.78 -4.69
N ALA A 22 5.02 -4.38 -5.50
CA ALA A 22 4.96 -3.04 -6.07
C ALA A 22 4.84 -1.97 -4.98
N THR A 23 3.96 -2.18 -3.99
CA THR A 23 3.79 -1.26 -2.86
C THR A 23 5.05 -1.17 -2.00
N ILE A 24 5.75 -2.27 -1.72
CA ILE A 24 7.03 -2.24 -1.00
C ILE A 24 8.07 -1.44 -1.79
N GLY A 25 8.16 -1.64 -3.11
CA GLY A 25 9.08 -0.88 -3.96
C GLY A 25 8.78 0.61 -3.95
N ILE A 26 7.51 0.99 -4.05
CA ILE A 26 7.06 2.39 -3.99
C ILE A 26 7.33 2.99 -2.61
N ASP A 27 7.07 2.26 -1.53
CA ASP A 27 7.33 2.72 -0.16
C ASP A 27 8.81 3.07 0.04
N LEU A 28 9.73 2.21 -0.41
CA LEU A 28 11.16 2.47 -0.30
C LEU A 28 11.60 3.70 -1.11
N ILE A 29 11.04 3.90 -2.31
CA ILE A 29 11.32 5.09 -3.15
C ILE A 29 10.79 6.35 -2.46
N CYS A 30 9.55 6.31 -1.96
CA CYS A 30 8.93 7.40 -1.23
C CYS A 30 9.71 7.73 0.04
N ALA A 31 10.16 6.75 0.82
CA ALA A 31 10.94 6.95 2.03
C ALA A 31 12.26 7.68 1.73
N PHE A 32 12.92 7.30 0.63
CA PHE A 32 14.13 7.98 0.18
C PHE A 32 13.83 9.43 -0.24
N LEU A 33 12.79 9.66 -1.05
CA LEU A 33 12.38 11.01 -1.45
C LEU A 33 12.00 11.87 -0.25
N ALA A 34 11.18 11.36 0.67
CA ALA A 34 10.75 12.05 1.89
C ALA A 34 11.96 12.48 2.71
N TYR A 35 12.94 11.59 2.90
CA TYR A 35 14.17 11.93 3.60
C TYR A 35 14.94 13.07 2.93
N PHE A 36 15.16 13.03 1.61
CA PHE A 36 15.91 14.10 0.92
C PHE A 36 15.16 15.43 0.87
N LEU A 37 13.83 15.40 0.77
CA LEU A 37 12.98 16.59 0.73
C LEU A 37 12.82 17.25 2.11
N GLU A 38 12.71 16.46 3.17
CA GLU A 38 12.42 16.97 4.52
C GLU A 38 13.65 17.17 5.41
N ARG A 39 14.77 16.46 5.22
CA ARG A 39 15.88 16.42 6.21
C ARG A 39 16.49 17.78 6.62
N HIS A 40 16.29 18.83 5.85
CA HIS A 40 16.79 20.18 6.15
C HIS A 40 15.71 21.14 6.64
N ALA A 41 14.45 20.70 6.70
CA ALA A 41 13.34 21.54 7.11
C ALA A 41 13.35 21.73 8.64
N PRO A 42 13.22 22.98 9.13
CA PRO A 42 13.27 23.26 10.55
C PRO A 42 12.06 22.64 11.26
N GLN A 43 12.30 21.90 12.36
CA GLN A 43 11.27 21.20 13.15
C GLN A 43 10.64 19.96 12.50
N THR A 44 11.23 19.43 11.41
CA THR A 44 10.80 18.14 10.87
C THR A 44 11.13 17.01 11.85
N GLU A 45 10.24 16.04 11.96
CA GLU A 45 10.50 14.79 12.66
C GLU A 45 11.04 13.70 11.71
N ILE A 46 11.04 13.97 10.39
CA ILE A 46 11.62 13.14 9.33
C ILE A 46 13.12 13.49 9.18
N SER A 47 13.91 13.13 10.20
CA SER A 47 15.35 13.46 10.26
C SER A 47 16.28 12.29 9.90
N THR A 48 15.75 11.07 9.84
CA THR A 48 16.48 9.84 9.50
C THR A 48 15.75 9.06 8.41
N LEU A 49 16.46 8.16 7.72
CA LEU A 49 15.82 7.23 6.78
C LEU A 49 14.82 6.31 7.47
N GLY A 50 15.06 5.92 8.74
CA GLY A 50 14.14 5.08 9.50
C GLY A 50 12.83 5.80 9.83
N SER A 51 12.89 7.07 10.26
CA SER A 51 11.68 7.88 10.49
C SER A 51 10.93 8.16 9.19
N ALA A 52 11.65 8.38 8.07
CA ALA A 52 11.04 8.56 6.76
C ALA A 52 10.30 7.30 6.31
N PHE A 53 10.94 6.13 6.41
CA PHE A 53 10.32 4.85 6.09
C PHE A 53 9.10 4.56 6.97
N PHE A 54 9.21 4.79 8.28
CA PHE A 54 8.07 4.61 9.18
C PHE A 54 6.88 5.51 8.79
N TRP A 55 7.15 6.80 8.53
CA TRP A 55 6.13 7.74 8.08
C TRP A 55 5.50 7.28 6.77
N THR A 56 6.31 6.96 5.75
CA THR A 56 5.76 6.56 4.44
C THR A 56 4.95 5.27 4.49
N SER A 57 5.41 4.27 5.25
CA SER A 57 4.67 3.02 5.43
C SER A 57 3.31 3.26 6.09
N THR A 58 3.25 4.09 7.14
CA THR A 58 1.97 4.40 7.81
C THR A 58 1.00 5.20 6.94
N GLN A 59 1.53 6.06 6.08
CA GLN A 59 0.73 6.84 5.13
C GLN A 59 0.17 5.94 4.03
N LEU A 60 0.99 5.05 3.47
CA LEU A 60 0.54 4.04 2.50
C LEU A 60 -0.43 3.01 3.10
N LEU A 61 -0.33 2.75 4.40
CA LEU A 61 -1.28 1.92 5.15
C LEU A 61 -2.56 2.68 5.56
N THR A 62 -2.66 3.98 5.30
CA THR A 62 -3.79 4.86 5.65
C THR A 62 -4.08 4.99 7.15
N VAL A 63 -3.19 4.51 8.01
CA VAL A 63 -3.34 4.60 9.47
C VAL A 63 -2.84 5.97 9.97
N SER A 64 -2.08 6.70 9.14
CA SER A 64 -1.30 7.87 9.53
C SER A 64 -0.29 7.53 10.64
N SER A 65 0.75 8.33 10.73
CA SER A 65 1.84 8.12 11.67
C SER A 65 1.61 8.95 12.94
N SER A 66 2.23 8.57 14.06
CA SER A 66 2.29 9.46 15.23
C SER A 66 3.31 10.60 15.07
N ILE A 67 4.09 10.58 13.99
CA ILE A 67 5.08 11.58 13.61
C ILE A 67 4.39 12.70 12.84
N LYS A 68 4.84 13.94 13.01
CA LYS A 68 4.30 15.09 12.27
C LYS A 68 4.47 14.96 10.76
N ASP A 69 3.47 15.46 10.05
CA ASP A 69 3.46 15.50 8.60
C ASP A 69 4.56 16.41 8.01
N PRO A 70 4.97 16.15 6.76
CA PRO A 70 5.98 16.94 6.07
C PRO A 70 5.61 18.42 5.98
N ILE A 71 6.57 19.28 6.28
CA ILE A 71 6.36 20.74 6.28
C ILE A 71 6.87 21.40 5.00
N SER A 72 7.78 20.76 4.27
CA SER A 72 8.28 21.25 2.99
C SER A 72 7.22 21.11 1.91
N PHE A 73 7.29 21.99 0.90
CA PHE A 73 6.40 21.89 -0.27
C PHE A 73 6.56 20.54 -0.98
N GLY A 74 7.80 20.07 -1.16
CA GLY A 74 8.07 18.79 -1.80
C GLY A 74 7.51 17.61 -1.01
N GLY A 75 7.64 17.64 0.33
CA GLY A 75 7.09 16.62 1.22
C GLY A 75 5.56 16.55 1.15
N ARG A 76 4.87 17.69 1.11
CA ARG A 76 3.41 17.74 0.96
C ARG A 76 2.91 17.24 -0.39
N VAL A 77 3.64 17.54 -1.47
CA VAL A 77 3.30 16.99 -2.79
C VAL A 77 3.49 15.48 -2.80
N LEU A 78 4.59 14.99 -2.22
CA LEU A 78 4.84 13.56 -2.08
C LEU A 78 3.73 12.85 -1.28
N ASP A 79 3.29 13.46 -0.18
CA ASP A 79 2.22 12.97 0.68
C ASP A 79 0.91 12.76 -0.11
N ILE A 80 0.43 13.80 -0.82
CA ILE A 80 -0.80 13.72 -1.64
C ILE A 80 -0.69 12.60 -2.70
N LEU A 81 0.46 12.46 -3.35
CA LEU A 81 0.68 11.43 -4.36
C LEU A 81 0.65 10.02 -3.78
N MET A 82 1.23 9.86 -2.58
CA MET A 82 1.21 8.58 -1.86
C MET A 82 -0.20 8.20 -1.41
N GLU A 83 -0.97 9.15 -0.89
CA GLU A 83 -2.37 8.91 -0.51
C GLU A 83 -3.23 8.50 -1.70
N ALA A 84 -3.07 9.19 -2.85
CA ALA A 84 -3.76 8.82 -4.09
C ALA A 84 -3.42 7.39 -4.55
N TYR A 85 -2.15 7.00 -4.44
CA TYR A 85 -1.70 5.63 -4.71
C TYR A 85 -2.30 4.64 -3.71
N ALA A 86 -2.25 4.92 -2.41
CA ALA A 86 -2.76 4.05 -1.34
C ALA A 86 -4.26 3.75 -1.52
N ILE A 87 -5.07 4.78 -1.80
CA ILE A 87 -6.51 4.62 -2.07
C ILE A 87 -6.74 3.71 -3.28
N THR A 88 -5.97 3.88 -4.35
CA THR A 88 -6.07 3.05 -5.56
C THR A 88 -5.74 1.59 -5.26
N VAL A 89 -4.70 1.33 -4.46
CA VAL A 89 -4.32 -0.02 -4.03
C VAL A 89 -5.43 -0.65 -3.19
N ILE A 90 -5.96 0.06 -2.19
CA ILE A 90 -7.04 -0.43 -1.32
C ILE A 90 -8.29 -0.74 -2.15
N ALA A 91 -8.69 0.16 -3.05
CA ALA A 91 -9.83 -0.06 -3.94
C ALA A 91 -9.64 -1.30 -4.84
N THR A 92 -8.43 -1.49 -5.37
CA THR A 92 -8.09 -2.65 -6.20
C THR A 92 -8.15 -3.95 -5.40
N LEU A 93 -7.63 -3.95 -4.16
CA LEU A 93 -7.68 -5.11 -3.26
C LEU A 93 -9.12 -5.46 -2.88
N ALA A 94 -9.94 -4.45 -2.55
CA ALA A 94 -11.36 -4.64 -2.27
C ALA A 94 -12.10 -5.23 -3.48
N GLY A 95 -11.87 -4.68 -4.68
CA GLY A 95 -12.46 -5.19 -5.92
C GLY A 95 -12.03 -6.62 -6.24
N ALA A 96 -10.74 -6.94 -6.10
CA ALA A 96 -10.22 -8.29 -6.33
C ALA A 96 -10.81 -9.31 -5.33
N THR A 97 -10.95 -8.91 -4.05
CA THR A 97 -11.56 -9.74 -3.01
C THR A 97 -13.04 -9.98 -3.28
N GLY A 98 -13.79 -8.92 -3.62
CA GLY A 98 -15.21 -9.01 -3.98
C GLY A 98 -15.44 -9.94 -5.17
N ALA A 99 -14.65 -9.79 -6.24
CA ALA A 99 -14.72 -10.66 -7.41
C ALA A 99 -14.40 -12.13 -7.08
N PHE A 100 -13.43 -12.36 -6.19
CA PHE A 100 -13.11 -13.71 -5.72
C PHE A 100 -14.29 -14.34 -4.95
N ILE A 101 -14.87 -13.62 -3.98
CA ILE A 101 -16.02 -14.08 -3.19
C ILE A 101 -17.23 -14.37 -4.09
N GLN A 102 -17.56 -13.45 -4.99
CA GLN A 102 -18.67 -13.61 -5.94
C GLN A 102 -18.49 -14.85 -6.80
N LYS A 103 -17.30 -15.06 -7.37
CA LYS A 103 -17.03 -16.24 -8.20
C LYS A 103 -17.14 -17.54 -7.41
N ARG A 104 -16.67 -17.56 -6.15
CA ARG A 104 -16.80 -18.72 -5.26
C ARG A 104 -18.25 -19.03 -4.90
N GLY A 105 -19.09 -18.01 -4.68
CA GLY A 105 -20.52 -18.19 -4.45
C GLY A 105 -21.22 -18.90 -5.61
N ILE A 106 -20.97 -18.45 -6.83
CA ILE A 106 -21.52 -19.06 -8.06
C ILE A 106 -21.05 -20.51 -8.25
N GLU A 107 -19.79 -20.82 -7.92
CA GLU A 107 -19.25 -22.19 -8.01
C GLU A 107 -19.97 -23.15 -7.04
N ILE A 108 -20.28 -22.69 -5.82
CA ILE A 108 -20.98 -23.49 -4.80
C ILE A 108 -22.44 -23.76 -5.20
N GLU A 109 -23.15 -22.75 -5.69
CA GLU A 109 -24.56 -22.89 -6.13
C GLU A 109 -24.73 -23.89 -7.28
N LYS A 110 -23.77 -23.93 -8.21
CA LYS A 110 -23.79 -24.88 -9.35
C LYS A 110 -23.45 -26.33 -8.98
N SER A 111 -22.94 -26.56 -7.77
CA SER A 111 -22.50 -27.88 -7.31
C SER A 111 -23.42 -28.52 -6.27
N GLY A 112 -24.51 -27.84 -5.89
CA GLY A 112 -25.64 -28.40 -5.14
C GLY A 112 -26.82 -28.70 -6.05
#